data_AF-A3XEP2-F1
#
_entry.id   AF-A3XEP2-F1
#
_cell.length_a   1.000
_cell.length_b   1.000
_cell.length_c   1.000
_cell.angle_alpha   90.00
_cell.angle_beta   90.00
_cell.angle_gamma   90.00
#
_symmetry.space_group_name_H-M   'P 1'
#
loop_
_entity.id
_entity.type
_entity.pdbx_description
1 polymer ?
#
loop_
_entity_poly.entity_id
_entity_poly.type
_entity_poly.pdbx_seq_one_letter_code
_entity_poly.pdbx_strand_id
1 'polypeptide(L)'
;MTTQIYEGPAIMIGYAYRLRLEAAGALFPEGAAFTGHVRAKLGDTEILATLTSANGGLERVSDSALDLQIAAADTAGMAVGSVVVDVVRTDTDPDRHLGFALEIPVMSPVTRGL
;
A
#
# COMPACT_ATOMS: atom_id res chain seq x y z
N MET A 1 12.54 -0.17 17.54
CA MET A 1 12.40 0.61 16.29
C MET A 1 11.14 1.43 16.39
N THR A 2 11.19 2.71 16.08
CA THR A 2 9.99 3.55 15.90
C THR A 2 9.52 3.41 14.46
N THR A 3 8.38 2.76 14.24
CA THR A 3 7.72 2.74 12.93
C THR A 3 7.21 4.14 12.62
N GLN A 4 7.60 4.69 11.46
CA GLN A 4 7.09 5.98 11.01
C GLN A 4 5.74 5.76 10.32
N ILE A 5 4.73 6.51 10.73
CA ILE A 5 3.40 6.50 10.11
C ILE A 5 3.27 7.77 9.28
N TYR A 6 2.94 7.61 8.00
CA TYR A 6 2.66 8.72 7.08
C TYR A 6 1.20 8.68 6.65
N GLU A 7 0.61 9.84 6.42
CA GLU A 7 -0.75 9.93 5.89
C GLU A 7 -0.75 9.91 4.36
N GLY A 8 -1.56 9.03 3.77
CA GLY A 8 -1.79 8.96 2.33
C GLY A 8 -3.01 9.76 1.87
N PRO A 9 -3.13 10.08 0.56
CA PRO A 9 -4.35 10.65 0.01
C PRO A 9 -5.53 9.67 0.15
N ALA A 10 -6.75 10.20 0.27
CA ALA A 10 -7.92 9.38 0.53
C ALA A 10 -8.22 8.35 -0.59
N ILE A 11 -8.51 7.12 -0.17
CA ILE A 11 -9.12 6.09 -1.02
C ILE A 11 -10.60 6.42 -1.21
N MET A 12 -11.04 6.45 -2.46
CA MET A 12 -12.47 6.52 -2.80
C MET A 12 -12.97 5.11 -3.05
N ILE A 13 -13.91 4.65 -2.22
CA ILE A 13 -14.49 3.29 -2.30
C ILE A 13 -15.02 3.03 -3.73
N GLY A 14 -14.60 1.91 -4.32
CA GLY A 14 -15.00 1.49 -5.67
C GLY A 14 -14.18 2.09 -6.81
N TYR A 15 -13.16 2.89 -6.50
CA TYR A 15 -12.19 3.41 -7.48
C TYR A 15 -10.81 2.81 -7.24
N ALA A 16 -10.04 2.65 -8.33
CA ALA A 16 -8.65 2.23 -8.22
C ALA A 16 -7.85 3.34 -7.51
N TYR A 17 -7.02 2.94 -6.56
CA TYR A 17 -6.14 3.84 -5.83
C TYR A 17 -4.71 3.70 -6.36
N ARG A 18 -4.02 4.83 -6.53
CA ARG A 18 -2.61 4.87 -6.94
C ARG A 18 -1.86 5.91 -6.12
N LEU A 19 -0.69 5.52 -5.63
CA LEU A 19 0.21 6.40 -4.89
C LEU A 19 1.65 6.09 -5.28
N ARG A 20 2.43 7.13 -5.58
CA ARG A 20 3.89 7.01 -5.71
C ARG A 20 4.55 7.25 -4.36
N LEU A 21 5.35 6.30 -3.93
CA LEU A 21 6.22 6.42 -2.76
C LEU A 21 7.60 6.85 -3.23
N GLU A 22 8.13 7.93 -2.66
CA GLU A 22 9.49 8.40 -2.91
C GLU A 22 10.33 8.26 -1.64
N ALA A 23 11.47 7.59 -1.77
CA ALA A 23 12.42 7.39 -0.70
C ALA A 23 13.63 8.32 -0.86
N ALA A 24 14.18 8.79 0.25
CA ALA A 24 15.40 9.59 0.26
C ALA A 24 16.66 8.81 -0.18
N GLY A 25 16.57 7.49 -0.30
CA GLY A 25 17.67 6.61 -0.71
C GLY A 25 17.20 5.46 -1.59
N ALA A 26 18.15 4.62 -2.00
CA ALA A 26 17.92 3.48 -2.90
C ALA A 26 17.28 2.29 -2.15
N LEU A 27 15.99 2.39 -1.83
CA LEU A 27 15.24 1.35 -1.11
C LEU A 27 14.64 0.27 -2.04
N PHE A 28 14.54 0.56 -3.33
CA PHE A 28 13.86 -0.28 -4.31
C PHE A 28 14.80 -0.72 -5.44
N PRO A 29 15.86 -1.51 -5.18
CA PRO A 29 16.80 -1.90 -6.22
C PRO A 29 16.13 -2.70 -7.33
N GLU A 30 16.72 -2.68 -8.53
CA GLU A 30 16.25 -3.50 -9.65
C GLU A 30 16.21 -4.99 -9.27
N GLY A 31 15.13 -5.68 -9.66
CA GLY A 31 14.90 -7.09 -9.34
C GLY A 31 14.32 -7.36 -7.95
N ALA A 32 14.12 -6.35 -7.11
CA ALA A 32 13.47 -6.53 -5.81
C ALA A 32 11.99 -6.96 -5.94
N ALA A 33 11.53 -7.78 -5.00
CA ALA A 33 10.16 -8.23 -4.90
C ALA A 33 9.54 -7.69 -3.62
N PHE A 34 8.31 -7.17 -3.72
CA PHE A 34 7.62 -6.54 -2.61
C PHE A 34 6.26 -7.19 -2.35
N THR A 35 5.89 -7.22 -1.07
CA THR A 35 4.56 -7.57 -0.59
C THR A 35 4.09 -6.50 0.39
N GLY A 36 2.84 -6.06 0.26
CA GLY A 36 2.17 -5.18 1.20
C GLY A 36 0.78 -5.71 1.52
N HIS A 37 0.35 -5.49 2.76
CA HIS A 37 -0.99 -5.87 3.19
C HIS A 37 -1.79 -4.64 3.59
N VAL A 38 -3.02 -4.55 3.10
CA VAL A 38 -3.97 -3.53 3.50
C VAL A 38 -4.86 -4.08 4.60
N ARG A 39 -4.99 -3.36 5.72
CA ARG A 39 -5.80 -3.76 6.89
C ARG A 39 -6.57 -2.57 7.44
N ALA A 40 -7.64 -2.82 8.19
CA ALA A 40 -8.43 -1.74 8.81
C ALA A 40 -7.64 -0.98 9.90
N LYS A 41 -6.72 -1.67 10.59
CA LYS A 41 -5.88 -1.10 11.66
C LYS A 41 -4.61 -1.90 11.86
N LEU A 42 -3.65 -1.31 12.57
CA LEU A 42 -2.42 -2.02 12.96
C LEU A 42 -2.78 -3.24 13.84
N GLY A 43 -2.22 -4.39 13.50
CA GLY A 43 -2.43 -5.65 14.23
C GLY A 43 -3.76 -6.35 13.93
N ASP A 44 -4.57 -5.86 12.99
CA ASP A 44 -5.72 -6.62 12.51
C ASP A 44 -5.26 -7.93 11.85
N THR A 45 -6.09 -8.97 11.94
CA THR A 45 -5.81 -10.29 11.35
C THR A 45 -6.43 -10.44 9.96
N GLU A 46 -7.48 -9.68 9.66
CA GLU A 46 -8.11 -9.65 8.35
C GLU A 46 -7.28 -8.83 7.35
N ILE A 47 -7.02 -9.41 6.17
CA ILE A 47 -6.35 -8.73 5.06
C ILE A 47 -7.43 -8.25 4.09
N LEU A 48 -7.54 -6.94 3.92
CA LEU A 48 -8.49 -6.33 2.99
C LEU A 48 -7.99 -6.41 1.54
N ALA A 49 -6.67 -6.31 1.34
CA ALA A 49 -6.03 -6.50 0.05
C ALA A 49 -4.57 -6.95 0.22
N THR A 50 -4.10 -7.79 -0.71
CA THR A 50 -2.70 -8.20 -0.82
C THR A 50 -2.09 -7.57 -2.06
N LEU A 51 -1.09 -6.72 -1.86
CA LEU A 51 -0.37 -6.04 -2.93
C LEU A 51 0.98 -6.74 -3.11
N THR A 52 1.31 -7.14 -4.33
CA THR A 52 2.60 -7.75 -4.62
C THR A 52 3.18 -7.20 -5.92
N SER A 53 4.49 -7.37 -6.12
CA SER A 53 5.09 -7.10 -7.43
C SER A 53 4.54 -7.99 -8.53
N ALA A 54 4.12 -9.22 -8.20
CA ALA A 54 3.57 -10.16 -9.18
C ALA A 54 2.14 -9.83 -9.63
N ASN A 55 1.33 -9.20 -8.77
CA ASN A 55 -0.05 -8.81 -9.10
C ASN A 55 -0.19 -7.34 -9.52
N GLY A 56 0.92 -6.60 -9.63
CA GLY A 56 0.93 -5.18 -10.02
C GLY A 56 0.50 -4.21 -8.90
N GLY A 57 0.26 -4.70 -7.69
CA GLY A 57 -0.06 -3.85 -6.54
C GLY A 57 1.14 -3.04 -6.05
N LEU A 58 2.36 -3.47 -6.34
CA LEU A 58 3.61 -2.77 -6.02
C LEU A 58 4.57 -2.80 -7.22
N GLU A 59 4.68 -1.70 -7.94
CA GLU A 59 5.46 -1.58 -9.17
C GLU A 59 6.68 -0.68 -8.96
N ARG A 60 7.87 -1.22 -9.18
CA ARG A 60 9.11 -0.44 -9.10
C ARG A 60 9.17 0.57 -10.25
N VAL A 61 9.45 1.83 -9.92
CA VAL A 61 9.67 2.90 -10.90
C VAL A 61 11.16 3.20 -11.05
N SER A 62 11.88 3.30 -9.92
CA SER A 62 13.34 3.53 -9.88
C SER A 62 13.90 2.99 -8.56
N ASP A 63 15.20 3.15 -8.33
CA ASP A 63 15.82 2.76 -7.05
C ASP A 63 15.22 3.49 -5.83
N SER A 64 14.61 4.66 -6.06
CA SER A 64 14.04 5.51 -5.01
C SER A 64 12.54 5.76 -5.17
N ALA A 65 11.86 5.13 -6.14
CA ALA A 65 10.43 5.27 -6.32
C ALA A 65 9.70 3.92 -6.53
N LEU A 66 8.58 3.75 -5.83
CA LEU A 66 7.70 2.59 -5.89
C LEU A 66 6.24 3.06 -6.04
N ASP A 67 5.53 2.57 -7.05
CA ASP A 67 4.11 2.81 -7.22
C ASP A 67 3.31 1.74 -6.48
N LEU A 68 2.41 2.18 -5.61
CA LEU A 68 1.44 1.36 -4.91
C LEU A 68 0.08 1.49 -5.59
N GLN A 69 -0.56 0.36 -5.90
CA GLN A 69 -1.86 0.32 -6.55
C GLN A 69 -2.80 -0.59 -5.76
N ILE A 70 -4.04 -0.14 -5.51
CA ILE A 70 -5.11 -0.98 -4.95
C ILE A 70 -6.23 -1.01 -5.99
N ALA A 71 -6.68 -2.21 -6.37
CA ALA A 71 -7.71 -2.35 -7.40
C ALA A 71 -9.06 -1.82 -6.90
N ALA A 72 -9.88 -1.34 -7.83
CA ALA A 72 -11.24 -0.86 -7.52
C ALA A 72 -12.10 -1.92 -6.82
N ALA A 73 -11.92 -3.20 -7.18
CA ALA A 73 -12.61 -4.31 -6.55
C ALA A 73 -12.23 -4.49 -5.07
N ASP A 74 -10.96 -4.26 -4.73
CA ASP A 74 -10.48 -4.34 -3.36
C ASP A 74 -10.95 -3.12 -2.54
N THR A 75 -10.93 -1.92 -3.12
CA THR A 75 -11.42 -0.71 -2.42
C THR A 75 -12.93 -0.72 -2.23
N ALA A 76 -13.69 -1.44 -3.06
CA ALA A 76 -15.15 -1.55 -2.95
C ALA A 76 -15.60 -2.23 -1.65
N GLY A 77 -14.78 -3.12 -1.08
CA GLY A 77 -15.07 -3.82 0.18
C GLY A 77 -14.68 -3.05 1.44
N MET A 78 -14.01 -1.90 1.31
CA MET A 78 -13.52 -1.13 2.45
C MET A 78 -14.63 -0.32 3.13
N ALA A 79 -14.51 -0.14 4.45
CA ALA A 79 -15.39 0.73 5.23
C ALA A 79 -14.85 2.17 5.28
N VAL A 80 -15.75 3.14 5.42
CA VAL A 80 -15.37 4.54 5.68
C VAL A 80 -14.59 4.63 7.00
N GLY A 81 -13.48 5.36 7.00
CA GLY A 81 -12.55 5.44 8.14
C GLY A 81 -11.12 5.62 7.65
N SER A 82 -10.23 4.72 8.08
CA SER A 82 -8.87 4.60 7.55
C SER A 82 -8.50 3.14 7.35
N VAL A 83 -7.49 2.91 6.51
CA VAL A 83 -6.77 1.63 6.40
C VAL A 83 -5.29 1.88 6.62
N VAL A 84 -4.57 0.84 7.01
CA VAL A 84 -3.12 0.86 7.14
C VAL A 84 -2.46 -0.08 6.14
N VAL A 85 -1.31 0.34 5.64
CA VAL A 85 -0.48 -0.45 4.72
C VAL A 85 0.98 -0.36 5.12
N ASP A 86 1.66 -1.49 5.22
CA ASP A 86 3.10 -1.57 5.23
C ASP A 86 3.63 -2.35 4.03
N VAL A 87 4.94 -2.27 3.80
CA VAL A 87 5.60 -2.93 2.68
C VAL A 87 6.85 -3.66 3.17
N VAL A 88 7.00 -4.88 2.68
CA VAL A 88 8.10 -5.78 2.97
C VAL A 88 8.77 -6.20 1.66
N ARG A 89 10.10 -6.25 1.66
CA ARG A 89 10.88 -6.91 0.63
C ARG A 89 10.94 -8.41 0.92
N THR A 90 10.57 -9.19 -0.08
CA THR A 90 10.48 -10.65 -0.03
C THR A 90 11.50 -11.34 -0.92
N ASP A 91 12.36 -10.57 -1.61
CA ASP A 91 13.51 -11.06 -2.36
C ASP A 91 14.76 -11.31 -1.48
N THR A 92 14.68 -10.99 -0.18
CA THR A 92 15.78 -11.16 0.78
C THR A 92 15.43 -12.23 1.81
N ASP A 93 16.45 -12.89 2.38
CA ASP A 93 16.29 -13.83 3.50
C ASP A 93 17.11 -13.34 4.71
N PRO A 94 16.46 -12.92 5.82
CA PRO A 94 15.01 -12.88 6.02
C PRO A 94 14.33 -11.75 5.23
N ASP A 95 13.00 -11.83 5.14
CA ASP A 95 12.13 -10.76 4.65
C ASP A 95 12.46 -9.43 5.37
N ARG A 96 12.49 -8.33 4.62
CA ARG A 96 12.90 -7.02 5.13
C ARG A 96 11.77 -6.01 5.06
N HIS A 97 11.21 -5.68 6.23
CA HIS A 97 10.26 -4.57 6.37
C HIS A 97 10.93 -3.22 6.02
N LEU A 98 10.21 -2.35 5.30
CA LEU A 98 10.77 -1.07 4.83
C LEU A 98 10.79 0.05 5.87
N GLY A 99 10.20 -0.19 7.04
CA GLY A 99 10.34 0.68 8.22
C GLY A 99 9.32 1.82 8.32
N PHE A 100 8.31 1.82 7.46
CA PHE A 100 7.19 2.76 7.49
C PHE A 100 5.85 2.03 7.43
N ALA A 101 4.79 2.74 7.81
CA ALA A 101 3.42 2.40 7.49
C ALA A 101 2.72 3.64 6.90
N LEU A 102 1.73 3.42 6.04
CA LEU A 102 0.81 4.43 5.58
C LEU A 102 -0.50 4.26 6.34
N GLU A 103 -1.04 5.35 6.87
CA GLU A 103 -2.44 5.44 7.24
C GLU A 103 -3.16 6.21 6.15
N ILE A 104 -4.18 5.60 5.55
CA ILE A 104 -4.85 6.14 4.36
C ILE A 104 -6.33 6.32 4.68
N PRO A 105 -6.88 7.55 4.64
CA PRO A 105 -8.30 7.77 4.82
C PRO A 105 -9.12 7.03 3.76
N VAL A 106 -10.29 6.50 4.14
CA VAL A 106 -11.24 5.86 3.22
C VAL A 106 -12.55 6.62 3.24
N MET A 107 -13.00 7.05 2.06
CA MET A 107 -14.17 7.90 1.89
C MET A 107 -15.15 7.30 0.87
N SER A 108 -16.44 7.57 1.08
CA SER A 108 -17.46 7.37 0.05
C SER A 108 -17.33 8.46 -1.02
N PRO A 109 -17.20 8.11 -2.31
CA PRO A 109 -17.12 9.12 -3.35
C PRO A 109 -18.43 9.91 -3.47
N VAL A 110 -18.32 11.17 -3.90
CA VAL A 110 -19.50 11.97 -4.29
C VAL A 110 -20.03 11.47 -5.65
N THR A 111 -19.16 10.96 -6.52
CA THR A 111 -19.48 10.44 -7.87
C THR A 111 -19.98 8.99 -7.87
N ARG A 112 -20.54 8.50 -6.76
CA ARG A 112 -21.06 7.12 -6.66
C ARG A 112 -22.13 6.86 -7.74
N GLY A 113 -21.98 5.76 -8.47
CA GLY A 113 -22.93 5.30 -9.50
C GLY A 113 -22.55 5.64 -10.95
N LEU A 114 -21.37 6.23 -11.17
CA LEU A 114 -20.70 6.25 -12.48
C LEU A 114 -19.87 4.98 -12.66
#